data_AF-S3BCD0-F1
#
_entry.id   AF-S3BCD0-F1
#
_cell.length_a   1.000
_cell.length_b   1.000
_cell.length_c   1.000
_cell.angle_alpha   90.00
_cell.angle_beta   90.00
_cell.angle_gamma   90.00
#
_symmetry.space_group_name_H-M   'P 1'
#
loop_
_entity.id
_entity.type
_entity.pdbx_description
1 polymer ?
#
loop_
_entity_poly.entity_id
_entity_poly.type
_entity_poly.pdbx_seq_one_letter_code
_entity_poly.pdbx_strand_id
1 'polypeptide(L)'
;MIINKLDLLLEEFFRKGIEKFKFNKEIKNIEIINREEIDEKGRTIQVKYLEFLLYNTYLNEKDVDLIDIELMYTVNKEIINIEGWLYPSDGKVFREFALIGTIKEVTSKIEEFINSCYDIYPEVAKLYTIESLWKQEE
;
A
#
# COMPACT_ATOMS: atom_id res chain seq x y z
N MET A 1 8.90 -14.64 -16.87
CA MET A 1 8.96 -13.21 -17.29
C MET A 1 9.22 -12.35 -16.06
N ILE A 2 9.87 -11.19 -16.20
CA ILE A 2 10.24 -10.31 -15.07
C ILE A 2 9.01 -9.79 -14.32
N ILE A 3 7.94 -9.48 -15.05
CA ILE A 3 6.64 -9.08 -14.49
C ILE A 3 6.17 -10.12 -13.46
N ASN A 4 6.07 -11.40 -13.83
CA ASN A 4 5.65 -12.46 -12.90
C ASN A 4 6.56 -12.58 -11.66
N LYS A 5 7.85 -12.26 -11.76
CA LYS A 5 8.76 -12.31 -10.60
C LYS A 5 8.51 -11.14 -9.65
N LEU A 6 8.35 -9.94 -10.20
CA LEU A 6 8.01 -8.75 -9.42
C LEU A 6 6.62 -8.91 -8.78
N ASP A 7 5.63 -9.39 -9.53
CA ASP A 7 4.28 -9.63 -9.02
C ASP A 7 4.25 -10.55 -7.81
N LEU A 8 4.94 -11.69 -7.88
CA LEU A 8 5.01 -12.65 -6.79
C LEU A 8 5.72 -12.06 -5.56
N LEU A 9 6.79 -11.28 -5.79
CA LEU A 9 7.50 -10.58 -4.73
C LEU A 9 6.60 -9.56 -4.02
N LEU A 10 5.88 -8.73 -4.79
CA LEU A 10 4.95 -7.73 -4.23
C LEU A 10 3.82 -8.41 -3.46
N GLU A 11 3.28 -9.51 -3.99
CA GLU A 11 2.26 -10.29 -3.30
C GLU A 11 2.77 -10.85 -1.97
N GLU A 12 4.01 -11.35 -1.91
CA GLU A 12 4.63 -11.80 -0.66
C GLU A 12 4.74 -10.66 0.36
N PHE A 13 5.20 -9.49 -0.05
CA PHE A 13 5.33 -8.33 0.83
C PHE A 13 3.97 -7.85 1.36
N PHE A 14 2.94 -7.81 0.50
CA PHE A 14 1.59 -7.45 0.91
C PHE A 14 0.94 -8.48 1.84
N ARG A 15 1.18 -9.78 1.61
CA ARG A 15 0.71 -10.84 2.52
C ARG A 15 1.30 -10.70 3.93
N LYS A 16 2.55 -10.25 4.07
CA LYS A 16 3.12 -9.93 5.39
C LYS A 16 2.36 -8.81 6.10
N GLY A 17 1.90 -7.80 5.36
CA GLY A 17 1.04 -6.73 5.86
C GLY A 17 -0.31 -7.26 6.36
N ILE A 18 -0.98 -8.08 5.55
CA ILE A 18 -2.23 -8.73 5.95
C ILE A 18 -2.05 -9.48 7.28
N GLU A 19 -1.04 -10.33 7.39
CA GLU A 19 -0.78 -11.09 8.61
C GLU A 19 -0.47 -10.20 9.82
N LYS A 20 0.22 -9.08 9.61
CA LYS A 20 0.56 -8.09 10.65
C LYS A 20 -0.69 -7.38 11.20
N PHE A 21 -1.66 -7.06 10.35
CA PHE A 21 -2.77 -6.16 10.71
C PHE A 21 -4.16 -6.82 10.78
N LYS A 22 -4.35 -8.06 10.32
CA LYS A 22 -5.69 -8.71 10.25
C LYS A 22 -6.48 -8.80 11.56
N PHE A 23 -5.84 -8.59 12.71
CA PHE A 23 -6.49 -8.62 14.03
C PHE A 23 -6.68 -7.22 14.65
N ASN A 24 -6.26 -6.17 13.95
CA ASN A 24 -6.51 -4.80 14.37
C ASN A 24 -8.02 -4.52 14.36
N LYS A 25 -8.53 -3.99 15.47
CA LYS A 25 -9.97 -3.85 15.71
C LYS A 25 -10.62 -2.87 14.75
N GLU A 26 -9.89 -1.83 14.31
CA GLU A 26 -10.38 -0.82 13.38
C GLU A 26 -10.61 -1.36 11.97
N ILE A 27 -9.94 -2.44 11.61
CA ILE A 27 -9.90 -2.93 10.24
C ILE A 27 -11.06 -3.89 9.99
N LYS A 28 -11.89 -3.53 9.03
CA LYS A 28 -12.99 -4.35 8.51
C LYS A 28 -12.50 -5.38 7.50
N ASN A 29 -11.61 -4.97 6.60
CA ASN A 29 -11.04 -5.85 5.58
C ASN A 29 -9.64 -5.39 5.19
N ILE A 30 -8.81 -6.33 4.75
CA ILE A 30 -7.53 -6.04 4.07
C ILE A 30 -7.52 -6.84 2.78
N GLU A 31 -7.33 -6.16 1.65
CA GLU A 31 -7.34 -6.82 0.35
C GLU A 31 -6.18 -6.40 -0.54
N ILE A 32 -5.72 -7.35 -1.37
CA ILE A 32 -4.74 -7.09 -2.41
C ILE A 32 -5.49 -6.99 -3.72
N ILE A 33 -5.40 -5.84 -4.37
CA ILE A 33 -6.03 -5.59 -5.66
C ILE A 33 -4.93 -5.38 -6.70
N ASN A 34 -5.09 -6.02 -7.85
CA ASN A 34 -4.23 -5.81 -9.01
C ASN A 34 -5.08 -5.21 -10.13
N ARG A 35 -4.60 -4.15 -10.75
CA ARG A 35 -5.22 -3.49 -11.90
C ARG A 35 -4.19 -3.31 -13.00
N GLU A 36 -4.67 -3.34 -14.23
CA GLU A 36 -3.90 -2.94 -15.40
C GLU A 36 -4.51 -1.66 -15.94
N GLU A 37 -3.66 -0.67 -16.17
CA GLU A 37 -4.03 0.61 -16.77
C GLU A 37 -3.27 0.80 -18.08
N ILE A 38 -3.83 1.63 -18.96
CA ILE A 38 -3.18 2.01 -20.21
C ILE A 38 -2.91 3.50 -20.15
N ASP A 39 -1.64 3.88 -20.25
CA ASP A 39 -1.25 5.29 -20.26
C ASP A 39 -1.62 5.97 -21.59
N GLU A 40 -1.48 7.30 -21.64
CA GLU A 40 -1.77 8.10 -22.84
C GLU A 40 -0.97 7.66 -24.09
N LYS A 41 0.13 6.92 -23.91
CA LYS A 41 1.01 6.42 -24.96
C LYS A 41 0.72 4.95 -25.31
N GLY A 42 -0.35 4.36 -24.78
CA GLY A 42 -0.73 2.97 -25.03
C GLY A 42 0.13 1.95 -24.30
N ARG A 43 0.90 2.34 -23.28
CA ARG A 43 1.73 1.44 -22.48
C ARG A 43 0.92 0.86 -21.33
N THR A 44 1.03 -0.44 -21.11
CA THR A 44 0.46 -1.10 -19.94
C THR A 44 1.22 -0.71 -18.68
N ILE A 45 0.48 -0.16 -17.73
CA ILE A 45 0.89 0.12 -16.36
C ILE A 45 0.25 -0.94 -15.47
N GLN A 46 1.05 -1.52 -14.59
CA GLN A 46 0.57 -2.43 -13.56
C GLN A 46 0.37 -1.60 -12.28
N VAL A 47 -0.79 -1.72 -11.65
CA VAL A 47 -1.09 -1.06 -10.38
C VAL A 47 -1.48 -2.10 -9.36
N LYS A 48 -0.83 -2.07 -8.20
CA LYS A 48 -1.16 -2.94 -7.07
C LYS A 48 -1.53 -2.12 -5.85
N TYR A 49 -2.54 -2.58 -5.15
CA TYR A 49 -3.00 -2.00 -3.89
C TYR A 49 -2.92 -3.05 -2.79
N LEU A 50 -2.51 -2.62 -1.61
CA LEU A 50 -2.92 -3.22 -0.35
C LEU A 50 -3.87 -2.22 0.31
N GLU A 51 -5.16 -2.52 0.28
CA GLU A 51 -6.22 -1.65 0.80
C GLU A 51 -6.58 -2.08 2.23
N PHE A 52 -6.63 -1.11 3.14
CA PHE A 52 -7.11 -1.26 4.52
C PHE A 52 -8.46 -0.56 4.64
N LEU A 53 -9.53 -1.34 4.63
CA LEU A 53 -10.88 -0.82 4.86
C LEU A 53 -11.18 -0.80 6.36
N LEU A 54 -11.56 0.35 6.88
CA LEU A 54 -11.88 0.56 8.29
C LEU A 54 -13.38 0.37 8.56
N TYR A 55 -13.75 0.01 9.79
CA TYR A 55 -15.16 0.01 10.20
C TYR A 55 -15.67 1.43 10.40
N ASN A 56 -16.80 1.76 9.78
CA ASN A 56 -17.49 3.04 9.95
C ASN A 56 -17.75 3.41 11.42
N THR A 57 -17.98 2.42 12.30
CA THR A 57 -18.21 2.65 13.74
C THR A 57 -16.98 3.17 14.48
N TYR A 58 -15.79 3.05 13.90
CA TYR A 58 -14.54 3.54 14.50
C TYR A 58 -14.00 4.79 13.83
N LEU A 59 -14.65 5.31 12.77
CA LEU A 59 -14.21 6.52 12.10
C LEU A 59 -14.48 7.76 12.95
N ASN A 60 -13.58 8.74 12.83
CA ASN A 60 -13.79 10.07 13.38
C ASN A 60 -14.56 10.97 12.41
N GLU A 61 -14.67 12.27 12.72
CA GLU A 61 -15.43 13.25 11.95
C GLU A 61 -14.95 13.48 10.52
N LYS A 62 -13.75 12.98 10.15
CA LYS A 62 -13.23 13.07 8.79
C LYS A 62 -13.85 12.04 7.83
N ASP A 63 -14.45 10.97 8.37
CA ASP A 63 -15.15 9.94 7.60
C ASP A 63 -14.30 9.31 6.47
N VAL A 64 -13.04 9.01 6.78
CA VAL A 64 -12.08 8.37 5.87
C VAL A 64 -11.98 6.90 6.23
N ASP A 65 -12.57 6.05 5.40
CA ASP A 65 -12.70 4.61 5.64
C ASP A 65 -11.65 3.76 4.94
N LEU A 66 -10.83 4.33 4.06
CA LEU A 66 -9.87 3.61 3.24
C LEU A 66 -8.46 4.19 3.40
N ILE A 67 -7.50 3.31 3.60
CA ILE A 67 -6.05 3.61 3.58
C ILE A 67 -5.39 2.63 2.61
N ASP A 68 -4.66 3.15 1.63
CA ASP A 68 -4.06 2.35 0.56
C ASP A 68 -2.54 2.42 0.61
N ILE A 69 -1.89 1.28 0.39
CA ILE A 69 -0.52 1.24 -0.14
C ILE A 69 -0.62 0.93 -1.63
N GLU A 70 -0.32 1.90 -2.47
CA GLU A 70 -0.33 1.78 -3.93
C GLU A 70 1.10 1.57 -4.44
N LEU A 71 1.27 0.68 -5.42
CA LEU A 71 2.46 0.53 -6.23
C LEU A 71 2.09 0.55 -7.71
N MET A 72 2.58 1.55 -8.43
CA MET A 72 2.39 1.69 -9.87
C MET A 72 3.71 1.39 -10.58
N TYR A 73 3.73 0.48 -11.55
CA TYR A 73 4.97 0.15 -12.24
C TYR A 73 4.81 -0.25 -13.70
N THR A 74 5.90 -0.07 -14.46
CA THR A 74 6.04 -0.53 -15.84
C THR A 74 7.33 -1.34 -15.99
N VAL A 75 7.32 -2.30 -16.90
CA VAL A 75 8.49 -3.14 -17.19
C VAL A 75 8.84 -3.03 -18.67
N ASN A 76 10.03 -2.53 -18.96
CA ASN A 76 10.59 -2.50 -20.30
C ASN A 76 11.88 -3.33 -20.35
N LYS A 77 11.80 -4.52 -20.96
CA LYS A 77 12.86 -5.53 -20.93
C LYS A 77 13.24 -5.87 -19.48
N GLU A 78 14.39 -5.40 -19.02
CA GLU A 78 14.93 -5.67 -17.68
C GLU A 78 14.83 -4.47 -16.73
N ILE A 79 14.33 -3.34 -17.23
CA ILE A 79 14.19 -2.09 -16.46
C ILE A 79 12.75 -1.98 -15.95
N ILE A 80 12.63 -1.76 -14.66
CA ILE A 80 11.39 -1.50 -13.94
C ILE A 80 11.40 -0.01 -13.59
N ASN A 81 10.33 0.69 -13.95
CA ASN A 81 10.01 1.99 -13.37
C ASN A 81 8.85 1.78 -12.41
N ILE A 82 9.06 2.08 -11.12
CA ILE A 82 8.07 1.89 -10.07
C ILE A 82 7.96 3.13 -9.20
N GLU A 83 6.72 3.47 -8.87
CA GLU A 83 6.34 4.51 -7.94
C GLU A 83 5.41 3.89 -6.90
N GLY A 84 5.36 4.46 -5.70
CA GLY A 84 4.46 3.96 -4.68
C GLY A 84 4.13 4.98 -3.62
N TRP A 85 2.95 4.82 -3.02
CA TRP A 85 2.37 5.76 -2.07
C TRP A 85 1.65 5.05 -0.93
N LEU A 86 1.62 5.70 0.23
CA LEU A 86 0.68 5.42 1.31
C LEU A 86 -0.20 6.63 1.49
N TYR A 87 -1.50 6.48 1.24
CA TYR A 87 -2.46 7.56 1.34
C TYR A 87 -3.85 7.04 1.77
N PRO A 88 -4.65 7.84 2.49
CA PRO A 88 -6.07 7.59 2.71
C PRO A 88 -6.94 8.13 1.59
N SER A 89 -8.22 7.77 1.56
CA SER A 89 -9.19 8.28 0.57
C SER A 89 -9.38 9.82 0.56
N ASP A 90 -8.86 10.55 1.55
CA ASP A 90 -8.77 12.02 1.53
C ASP A 90 -7.65 12.58 0.62
N GLY A 91 -6.81 11.70 0.05
CA GLY A 91 -5.72 12.04 -0.86
C GLY A 91 -4.43 12.53 -0.19
N LYS A 92 -4.34 12.52 1.14
CA LYS A 92 -3.12 12.95 1.85
C LYS A 92 -2.02 11.89 1.73
N VAL A 93 -0.89 12.23 1.13
CA VAL A 93 0.26 11.33 1.02
C VAL A 93 1.09 11.33 2.31
N PHE A 94 1.30 10.16 2.90
CA PHE A 94 2.13 9.95 4.11
C PHE A 94 3.50 9.35 3.82
N ARG A 95 3.60 8.53 2.78
CA ARG A 95 4.85 8.01 2.22
C ARG A 95 4.76 8.02 0.71
N GLU A 96 5.88 8.28 0.07
CA GLU A 96 6.03 8.14 -1.37
C GLU A 96 7.45 7.68 -1.70
N PHE A 97 7.60 6.98 -2.82
CA PHE A 97 8.90 6.74 -3.42
C PHE A 97 8.77 6.58 -4.93
N ALA A 98 9.88 6.79 -5.64
CA ALA A 98 10.01 6.52 -7.06
C ALA A 98 11.39 5.93 -7.35
N LEU A 99 11.46 4.92 -8.22
CA LEU A 99 12.70 4.26 -8.55
C LEU A 99 12.67 3.68 -9.98
N ILE A 100 13.80 3.81 -10.66
CA ILE A 100 14.07 3.14 -11.94
C ILE A 100 15.27 2.24 -11.76
N GLY A 101 15.13 0.96 -12.10
CA GLY A 101 16.24 0.01 -11.98
C GLY A 101 15.89 -1.40 -12.44
N THR A 102 16.87 -2.29 -12.33
CA THR A 102 16.68 -3.73 -12.53
C THR A 102 15.93 -4.36 -11.35
N ILE A 103 15.40 -5.57 -11.53
CA ILE A 103 14.71 -6.30 -10.44
C ILE A 103 15.53 -6.39 -9.16
N LYS A 104 16.86 -6.57 -9.28
CA LYS A 104 17.77 -6.67 -8.14
C LYS A 104 17.90 -5.33 -7.39
N GLU A 105 17.92 -4.23 -8.12
CA GLU A 105 18.06 -2.89 -7.55
C GLU A 105 16.75 -2.42 -6.91
N VAL A 106 15.61 -2.74 -7.52
CA VAL A 106 14.31 -2.27 -7.00
C VAL A 106 13.79 -3.10 -5.83
N THR A 107 14.11 -4.40 -5.76
CA THR A 107 13.56 -5.31 -4.72
C THR A 107 13.76 -4.81 -3.31
N SER A 108 14.99 -4.44 -2.93
CA SER A 108 15.29 -4.00 -1.56
C SER A 108 14.64 -2.65 -1.23
N LYS A 109 14.50 -1.78 -2.22
CA LYS A 109 13.90 -0.46 -2.04
C LYS A 109 12.38 -0.52 -1.92
N ILE A 110 11.74 -1.42 -2.66
CA ILE A 110 10.32 -1.72 -2.50
C ILE A 110 10.06 -2.29 -1.11
N GLU A 111 10.88 -3.25 -0.66
CA GLU A 111 10.76 -3.83 0.68
C GLU A 111 10.90 -2.78 1.78
N GLU A 112 11.92 -1.93 1.68
CA GLU A 112 12.14 -0.80 2.60
C GLU A 112 10.94 0.15 2.63
N PHE A 113 10.40 0.51 1.46
CA PHE A 113 9.22 1.36 1.36
C PHE A 113 7.99 0.72 2.01
N ILE A 114 7.65 -0.52 1.67
CA ILE A 114 6.48 -1.23 2.21
C ILE A 114 6.59 -1.37 3.73
N ASN A 115 7.76 -1.77 4.24
CA ASN A 115 7.98 -1.85 5.68
C ASN A 115 7.80 -0.49 6.36
N SER A 116 8.31 0.60 5.75
CA SER A 116 8.11 1.94 6.28
C SER A 116 6.63 2.36 6.32
N CYS A 117 5.81 1.89 5.37
CA CYS A 117 4.37 2.09 5.37
C CYS A 117 3.72 1.33 6.53
N TYR A 118 4.12 0.08 6.76
CA TYR A 118 3.65 -0.73 7.89
C TYR A 118 4.08 -0.19 9.25
N ASP A 119 5.19 0.53 9.33
CA ASP A 119 5.66 1.10 10.59
C ASP A 119 4.85 2.33 10.99
N ILE A 120 4.42 3.14 10.01
CA ILE A 120 3.59 4.31 10.30
C ILE A 120 2.09 4.07 10.24
N TYR A 121 1.64 2.93 9.71
CA TYR A 121 0.21 2.62 9.58
C TYR A 121 -0.58 2.90 10.88
N PRO A 122 -0.13 2.49 12.09
CA PRO A 122 -0.87 2.77 13.31
C PRO A 122 -1.05 4.27 13.58
N GLU A 123 -0.05 5.10 13.26
CA GLU A 123 -0.14 6.55 13.40
C GLU A 123 -1.10 7.16 12.38
N VAL A 124 -1.12 6.63 11.15
CA VAL A 124 -2.06 7.04 10.11
C VAL A 124 -3.49 6.65 10.51
N ALA A 125 -3.73 5.40 10.91
CA ALA A 125 -5.05 4.92 11.33
C ALA A 125 -5.61 5.75 12.51
N LYS A 126 -4.76 6.14 13.47
CA LYS A 126 -5.12 7.03 14.59
C LYS A 126 -5.66 8.39 14.13
N LEU A 127 -5.23 8.91 12.98
CA LEU A 127 -5.70 10.21 12.46
C LEU A 127 -7.13 10.18 11.91
N TYR A 128 -7.66 8.98 11.63
CA TYR A 128 -8.95 8.76 10.98
C TYR A 128 -9.92 7.93 11.82
N THR A 129 -9.48 7.47 12.99
CA THR A 129 -10.31 6.72 13.93
C THR A 129 -10.53 7.48 15.23
N ILE A 130 -11.58 7.11 15.97
CA ILE A 130 -11.91 7.72 17.27
C ILE A 130 -10.81 7.44 18.31
N GLU A 131 -10.47 8.45 19.11
CA GLU A 131 -9.40 8.33 20.11
C GLU A 131 -9.61 7.20 21.12
N SER A 132 -10.87 6.89 21.47
CA SER A 132 -11.20 5.87 22.47
C SER A 132 -10.75 4.47 22.07
N LEU A 133 -10.53 4.23 20.79
CA LEU A 133 -10.00 2.97 20.28
C LEU A 133 -8.58 2.68 20.80
N TRP A 134 -7.78 3.73 20.98
CA TRP A 134 -6.34 3.62 21.25
C TRP A 134 -5.97 3.81 22.73
N LYS A 135 -6.93 4.24 23.57
CA LYS A 135 -6.73 4.49 25.02
C LYS A 135 -6.69 3.21 25.88
N GLN A 136 -6.85 2.03 25.30
CA GLN A 136 -6.80 0.74 26.02
C GLN A 136 -5.43 0.03 25.91
N GLU A 137 -4.46 0.63 25.20
CA GLU A 137 -3.16 0.01 24.91
C GLU A 137 -1.98 0.69 25.63
N GLU A 138 -2.24 1.67 26.51
CA GLU A 138 -1.28 2.30 27.44
C GLU A 138 -1.51 1.85 28.89
#